data_AF-A0A5C5FVI7-F1
#
_entry.id   AF-A0A5C5FVI7-F1
#
_cell.length_a   1.000
_cell.length_b   1.000
_cell.length_c   1.000
_cell.angle_alpha   90.00
_cell.angle_beta   90.00
_cell.angle_gamma   90.00
#
_symmetry.space_group_name_H-M   'P 1'
#
loop_
_entity.id
_entity.type
_entity.pdbx_description
1 polymer ?
#
loop_
_entity_poly.entity_id
_entity_poly.type
_entity_poly.pdbx_seq_one_letter_code
_entity_poly.pdbx_strand_id
1 'polypeptide(L)'
;TIAYLGPSTCGSYVFFVLFGLYIAQHARYASGPSYRRLSRNVKATLWLVCFLTTVYAGVLFADSLYWTLTVKRSPDEIVLGVNLDAAVPIFDALVAVPLIQRPAVRRTFLAFTGFAILVSFAGAIMSCATTLMYFNDTIDNIAPFSYNTATAMWLWPAAIADILISACLWSTLRQRIQGYDHRTDSLLRMLMHTTLKTAAYTSIMALAGAAVATATDDISTYSLVPWAFFVPLPACYALSLYTTMSSRKEIEHYLYPTPTATPSMQR
;
A
#
# COMPACT_ATOMS: atom_id res chain seq x y z
N THR A 1 10.32 -21.91 16.53
CA THR A 1 9.59 -22.12 15.25
C THR A 1 8.29 -21.34 15.17
N ILE A 2 7.18 -21.72 15.84
CA ILE A 2 5.87 -21.04 15.67
C ILE A 2 5.94 -19.52 15.94
N ALA A 3 6.67 -19.09 16.98
CA ALA A 3 6.84 -17.67 17.30
C ALA A 3 7.54 -16.84 16.20
N TYR A 4 8.38 -17.48 15.37
CA TYR A 4 9.10 -16.83 14.27
C TYR A 4 8.26 -16.79 12.98
N LEU A 5 7.62 -17.92 12.62
CA LEU A 5 6.78 -18.00 11.41
C LEU A 5 5.41 -17.32 11.56
N GLY A 6 4.91 -17.20 12.80
CA GLY A 6 3.58 -16.67 13.11
C GLY A 6 3.32 -15.28 12.51
N PRO A 7 4.18 -14.27 12.75
CA PRO A 7 3.99 -12.93 12.19
C PRO A 7 3.92 -12.89 10.66
N SER A 8 4.87 -13.51 9.96
CA SER A 8 4.86 -13.59 8.49
C SER A 8 3.61 -14.31 7.98
N THR A 9 3.28 -15.46 8.56
CA THR A 9 2.08 -16.25 8.19
C THR A 9 0.79 -15.44 8.37
N CYS A 10 0.64 -14.72 9.48
CA CYS A 10 -0.50 -13.84 9.74
C CYS A 10 -0.56 -12.69 8.72
N GLY A 11 0.57 -12.04 8.44
CA GLY A 11 0.67 -11.00 7.41
C GLY A 11 0.25 -11.52 6.03
N SER A 12 0.77 -12.67 5.61
CA SER A 12 0.45 -13.32 4.34
C SER A 12 -1.04 -13.68 4.22
N TYR A 13 -1.68 -14.21 5.27
CA TYR A 13 -3.13 -14.49 5.24
C TYR A 13 -3.98 -13.21 5.11
N VAL A 14 -3.65 -12.16 5.86
CA VAL A 14 -4.32 -10.86 5.72
C VAL A 14 -4.11 -10.29 4.31
N PHE A 15 -2.88 -10.38 3.78
CA PHE A 15 -2.57 -10.00 2.40
C PHE A 15 -3.44 -10.76 1.39
N PHE A 16 -3.55 -12.09 1.47
CA PHE A 16 -4.32 -12.87 0.48
C PHE A 16 -5.82 -12.53 0.48
N VAL A 17 -6.41 -12.28 1.66
CA VAL A 17 -7.80 -11.82 1.76
C VAL A 17 -7.97 -10.46 1.08
N LEU A 18 -7.08 -9.51 1.34
CA LEU A 18 -7.10 -8.18 0.72
C LEU A 18 -6.81 -8.24 -0.79
N PHE A 19 -5.93 -9.13 -1.24
CA PHE A 19 -5.61 -9.37 -2.64
C PHE A 19 -6.81 -9.94 -3.41
N GLY A 20 -7.56 -10.89 -2.82
CA GLY A 20 -8.81 -11.38 -3.40
C GLY A 20 -9.85 -10.28 -3.58
N LEU A 21 -10.02 -9.41 -2.57
CA LEU A 21 -10.88 -8.23 -2.67
C LEU A 21 -10.39 -7.26 -3.75
N TYR A 22 -9.08 -7.04 -3.85
CA TYR A 22 -8.45 -6.19 -4.85
C TYR A 22 -8.71 -6.70 -6.28
N ILE A 23 -8.46 -7.99 -6.57
CA ILE A 23 -8.67 -8.57 -7.90
C ILE A 23 -10.15 -8.51 -8.28
N ALA A 24 -11.07 -8.75 -7.34
CA ALA A 24 -12.50 -8.59 -7.58
C ALA A 24 -12.89 -7.14 -7.91
N GLN A 25 -12.30 -6.14 -7.24
CA GLN A 25 -12.49 -4.72 -7.58
C GLN A 25 -11.87 -4.36 -8.94
N HIS A 26 -10.66 -4.84 -9.23
CA HIS A 26 -9.96 -4.64 -10.50
C HIS A 26 -10.82 -5.14 -11.67
N ALA A 27 -11.28 -6.39 -11.61
CA ALA A 27 -12.09 -7.01 -12.66
C ALA A 27 -13.44 -6.29 -12.88
N ARG A 28 -14.13 -5.90 -11.80
CA ARG A 28 -15.38 -5.12 -11.86
C ARG A 28 -15.17 -3.71 -12.42
N TYR A 29 -14.04 -3.09 -12.15
CA TYR A 29 -13.71 -1.76 -12.68
C TYR A 29 -13.32 -1.84 -14.16
N ALA A 30 -12.43 -2.77 -14.54
CA ALA A 30 -11.92 -2.95 -15.90
C ALA A 30 -13.02 -3.33 -16.91
N SER A 31 -14.01 -4.12 -16.48
CA SER A 31 -15.21 -4.43 -17.29
C SER A 31 -16.19 -3.26 -17.42
N GLY A 32 -16.10 -2.26 -16.54
CA GLY A 32 -17.03 -1.12 -16.50
C GLY A 32 -16.82 -0.09 -17.62
N PRO A 33 -17.87 0.67 -18.01
CA PRO A 33 -17.78 1.69 -19.06
C PRO A 33 -16.83 2.84 -18.71
N SER A 34 -16.62 3.12 -17.42
CA SER A 34 -15.67 4.14 -16.94
C SER A 34 -14.23 3.81 -17.31
N TYR A 35 -13.83 2.53 -17.25
CA TYR A 35 -12.47 2.13 -17.64
C TYR A 35 -12.19 2.45 -19.11
N ARG A 36 -13.18 2.30 -20.01
CA ARG A 36 -13.02 2.65 -21.43
C ARG A 36 -12.65 4.13 -21.62
N ARG A 37 -13.20 5.04 -20.81
CA ARG A 37 -12.95 6.50 -20.85
C ARG A 37 -11.58 6.92 -20.31
N LEU A 38 -10.87 6.07 -19.55
CA LEU A 38 -9.55 6.42 -19.01
C LEU A 38 -8.49 6.59 -20.11
N SER A 39 -7.52 7.47 -19.85
CA SER A 39 -6.35 7.64 -20.70
C SER A 39 -5.48 6.38 -20.71
N ARG A 40 -4.69 6.18 -21.77
CA ARG A 40 -3.79 5.02 -21.91
C ARG A 40 -2.81 4.90 -20.74
N ASN A 41 -2.30 6.03 -20.24
CA ASN A 41 -1.35 6.06 -19.14
C ASN A 41 -1.98 5.56 -17.84
N VAL A 42 -3.20 6.00 -17.49
CA VAL A 42 -3.89 5.50 -16.28
C VAL A 42 -4.20 4.01 -16.41
N LYS A 43 -4.65 3.56 -17.59
CA LYS A 43 -4.85 2.12 -17.86
C LYS A 43 -3.55 1.32 -17.66
N ALA A 44 -2.43 1.80 -18.17
CA ALA A 44 -1.12 1.18 -17.99
C ALA A 44 -0.71 1.13 -16.52
N THR A 45 -0.89 2.22 -15.75
CA THR A 45 -0.64 2.23 -14.30
C THR A 45 -1.49 1.21 -13.55
N LEU A 46 -2.78 1.07 -13.88
CA LEU A 46 -3.67 0.10 -13.23
C LEU A 46 -3.27 -1.35 -13.53
N TRP A 47 -2.87 -1.66 -14.77
CA TRP A 47 -2.35 -2.97 -15.12
C TRP A 47 -0.97 -3.24 -14.52
N LEU A 48 -0.10 -2.23 -14.43
CA LEU A 48 1.19 -2.33 -13.77
C LEU A 48 1.04 -2.65 -12.28
N VAL A 49 0.19 -1.90 -11.55
CA VAL A 49 -0.10 -2.20 -10.14
C VAL A 49 -0.69 -3.61 -10.00
N CYS A 50 -1.65 -3.99 -10.85
CA CYS A 50 -2.24 -5.34 -10.83
C CYS A 50 -1.20 -6.44 -11.04
N PHE A 51 -0.30 -6.25 -12.01
CA PHE A 51 0.80 -7.16 -12.28
C PHE A 51 1.77 -7.24 -11.09
N LEU A 52 2.24 -6.11 -10.57
CA LEU A 52 3.16 -6.06 -9.42
C LEU A 52 2.56 -6.72 -8.17
N THR A 53 1.30 -6.40 -7.82
CA THR A 53 0.62 -7.03 -6.68
C THR A 53 0.36 -8.52 -6.91
N THR A 54 0.16 -8.97 -8.15
CA THR A 54 0.00 -10.40 -8.49
C THR A 54 1.34 -11.15 -8.41
N VAL A 55 2.44 -10.56 -8.88
CA VAL A 55 3.80 -11.13 -8.73
C VAL A 55 4.15 -11.24 -7.24
N TYR A 56 3.87 -10.19 -6.47
CA TYR A 56 4.04 -10.18 -5.01
C TYR A 56 3.19 -11.26 -4.31
N ALA A 57 1.93 -11.44 -4.72
CA ALA A 57 1.08 -12.53 -4.23
C ALA A 57 1.66 -13.91 -4.57
N GLY A 58 2.23 -14.09 -5.76
CA GLY A 58 2.93 -15.31 -6.15
C GLY A 58 4.17 -15.58 -5.31
N VAL A 59 4.95 -14.54 -4.99
CA VAL A 59 6.10 -14.60 -4.08
C VAL A 59 5.68 -15.06 -2.68
N LEU A 60 4.72 -14.38 -2.05
CA LEU A 60 4.23 -14.77 -0.73
C LEU A 60 3.60 -16.17 -0.70
N PHE A 61 3.00 -16.61 -1.81
CA PHE A 61 2.41 -17.94 -1.90
C PHE A 61 3.49 -19.02 -1.99
N ALA A 62 4.54 -18.80 -2.76
CA ALA A 62 5.70 -19.68 -2.84
C ALA A 62 6.44 -19.77 -1.49
N ASP A 63 6.63 -18.65 -0.80
CA ASP A 63 7.19 -18.60 0.56
C ASP A 63 6.31 -19.36 1.57
N SER A 64 5.01 -19.06 1.60
CA SER A 64 4.05 -19.73 2.49
C SER A 64 4.01 -21.25 2.26
N LEU A 65 4.08 -21.70 1.00
CA LEU A 65 4.20 -23.12 0.66
C LEU A 65 5.54 -23.70 1.12
N TYR A 66 6.65 -23.00 0.91
CA TYR A 66 7.98 -23.44 1.32
C TYR A 66 8.04 -23.71 2.83
N TRP A 67 7.60 -22.76 3.67
CA TRP A 67 7.58 -22.96 5.12
C TRP A 67 6.57 -24.02 5.57
N THR A 68 5.45 -24.18 4.86
CA THR A 68 4.46 -25.23 5.15
C THR A 68 5.00 -26.62 4.87
N LEU A 69 5.70 -26.82 3.75
CA LEU A 69 6.19 -28.11 3.27
C LEU A 69 7.56 -28.51 3.84
N THR A 70 8.40 -27.55 4.22
CA THR A 70 9.77 -27.84 4.69
C THR A 70 9.76 -28.35 6.13
N VAL A 71 10.33 -29.55 6.33
CA VAL A 71 10.41 -30.24 7.62
C VAL A 71 11.55 -29.71 8.50
N LYS A 72 12.61 -29.18 7.90
CA LYS A 72 13.67 -28.46 8.62
C LYS A 72 13.21 -27.03 8.91
N ARG A 73 13.27 -26.66 10.19
CA ARG A 73 12.76 -25.39 10.73
C ARG A 73 13.63 -24.96 11.91
N SER A 74 14.95 -24.98 11.74
CA SER A 74 15.85 -24.43 12.75
C SER A 74 15.58 -22.92 12.92
N PRO A 75 15.81 -22.33 14.11
CA PRO A 75 15.62 -20.90 14.31
C PRO A 75 16.45 -20.07 13.32
N ASP A 76 17.69 -20.50 13.06
CA ASP A 76 18.65 -19.80 12.22
C ASP A 76 18.19 -19.79 10.75
N GLU A 77 17.74 -20.92 10.20
CA GLU A 77 17.13 -20.97 8.85
C GLU A 77 15.91 -20.02 8.72
N ILE A 78 15.09 -19.88 9.76
CA ILE A 78 13.90 -19.02 9.73
C ILE A 78 14.24 -17.54 9.86
N VAL A 79 15.25 -17.19 10.67
CA VAL A 79 15.71 -15.79 10.85
C VAL A 79 16.45 -15.31 9.60
N LEU A 80 17.19 -16.18 8.92
CA LEU A 80 17.77 -15.89 7.62
C LEU A 80 16.68 -15.70 6.55
N GLY A 81 15.68 -16.59 6.50
CA GLY A 81 14.52 -16.52 5.59
C GLY A 81 14.71 -17.34 4.31
N VAL A 82 14.11 -16.91 3.19
CA VAL A 82 14.52 -17.33 1.83
C VAL A 82 14.90 -16.15 0.94
N ASN A 83 15.76 -16.37 -0.08
CA ASN A 83 16.16 -15.35 -1.06
C ASN A 83 14.98 -14.63 -1.75
N LEU A 84 13.78 -15.24 -1.74
CA LEU A 84 12.55 -14.68 -2.27
C LEU A 84 12.04 -13.49 -1.43
N ASP A 85 12.30 -13.49 -0.12
CA ASP A 85 11.86 -12.46 0.82
C ASP A 85 12.53 -11.11 0.56
N ALA A 86 13.77 -11.13 0.07
CA ALA A 86 14.49 -9.91 -0.30
C ALA A 86 13.76 -9.09 -1.40
N ALA A 87 12.92 -9.73 -2.22
CA ALA A 87 12.16 -9.01 -3.26
C ALA A 87 10.91 -8.30 -2.71
N VAL A 88 10.42 -8.69 -1.53
CA VAL A 88 9.15 -8.22 -0.94
C VAL A 88 9.11 -6.68 -0.75
N PRO A 89 10.13 -6.01 -0.17
CA PRO A 89 10.09 -4.55 0.02
C PRO A 89 10.13 -3.74 -1.30
N ILE A 90 10.80 -4.27 -2.33
CA ILE A 90 10.94 -3.59 -3.63
C ILE A 90 9.57 -3.46 -4.32
N PHE A 91 8.77 -4.53 -4.28
CA PHE A 91 7.45 -4.54 -4.90
C PHE A 91 6.44 -3.63 -4.17
N ASP A 92 6.49 -3.52 -2.83
CA ASP A 92 5.68 -2.56 -2.08
C ASP A 92 5.98 -1.12 -2.49
N ALA A 93 7.27 -0.74 -2.43
CA ALA A 93 7.68 0.63 -2.67
C ALA A 93 7.44 1.09 -4.12
N LEU A 94 7.40 0.18 -5.10
CA LEU A 94 7.01 0.47 -6.49
C LEU A 94 5.51 0.77 -6.66
N VAL A 95 4.64 0.26 -5.78
CA VAL A 95 3.17 0.49 -5.86
C VAL A 95 2.79 1.90 -5.39
N ALA A 96 3.58 2.52 -4.50
CA ALA A 96 3.27 3.81 -3.86
C ALA A 96 3.50 5.07 -4.73
N VAL A 97 4.17 4.95 -5.89
CA VAL A 97 4.73 6.09 -6.65
C VAL A 97 3.71 7.11 -7.25
N PRO A 98 2.51 6.76 -7.76
CA PRO A 98 1.77 7.65 -8.68
C PRO A 98 0.62 8.49 -8.05
N LEU A 99 0.89 9.66 -7.44
CA LEU A 99 -0.17 10.59 -6.98
C LEU A 99 0.22 12.11 -6.93
N ILE A 100 -0.80 13.00 -7.08
CA ILE A 100 -0.85 14.48 -6.77
C ILE A 100 -0.61 15.54 -7.90
N GLN A 101 -1.61 16.44 -8.10
CA GLN A 101 -1.63 17.59 -9.04
C GLN A 101 -2.37 18.86 -8.50
N ARG A 102 -1.68 20.01 -8.24
CA ARG A 102 -2.22 21.43 -8.17
C ARG A 102 -1.08 22.41 -7.83
N PRO A 103 -0.77 23.53 -8.49
CA PRO A 103 0.63 24.01 -8.60
C PRO A 103 1.50 24.46 -7.39
N ALA A 104 1.06 25.26 -6.39
CA ALA A 104 1.99 26.08 -5.54
C ALA A 104 2.36 25.54 -4.13
N VAL A 105 1.42 25.46 -3.17
CA VAL A 105 1.62 24.81 -1.84
C VAL A 105 2.08 23.35 -2.00
N ARG A 106 1.68 22.75 -3.11
CA ARG A 106 2.12 21.45 -3.65
C ARG A 106 3.61 21.35 -3.90
N ARG A 107 4.37 22.43 -4.08
CA ARG A 107 5.84 22.31 -4.22
C ARG A 107 6.46 21.89 -2.89
N THR A 108 6.14 22.60 -1.80
CA THR A 108 6.60 22.23 -0.45
C THR A 108 6.01 20.89 -0.01
N PHE A 109 4.71 20.67 -0.25
CA PHE A 109 4.05 19.42 0.10
C PHE A 109 4.58 18.20 -0.70
N LEU A 110 4.85 18.34 -2.02
CA LEU A 110 5.50 17.28 -2.79
C LEU A 110 6.98 17.14 -2.49
N ALA A 111 7.70 18.21 -2.17
CA ALA A 111 9.09 18.10 -1.76
C ALA A 111 9.17 17.27 -0.47
N PHE A 112 8.30 17.54 0.51
CA PHE A 112 8.26 16.79 1.76
C PHE A 112 7.71 15.36 1.59
N THR A 113 6.54 15.20 0.95
CA THR A 113 5.95 13.86 0.73
C THR A 113 6.79 13.02 -0.21
N GLY A 114 7.36 13.63 -1.26
CA GLY A 114 8.29 12.97 -2.19
C GLY A 114 9.61 12.63 -1.52
N PHE A 115 10.15 13.47 -0.65
CA PHE A 115 11.31 13.12 0.18
C PHE A 115 10.99 11.95 1.11
N ALA A 116 9.82 11.94 1.78
CA ALA A 116 9.39 10.80 2.58
C ALA A 116 9.29 9.51 1.74
N ILE A 117 8.67 9.55 0.56
CA ILE A 117 8.61 8.41 -0.36
C ILE A 117 10.02 7.95 -0.79
N LEU A 118 10.95 8.87 -1.06
CA LEU A 118 12.34 8.54 -1.41
C LEU A 118 13.12 7.91 -0.25
N VAL A 119 12.98 8.42 0.97
CA VAL A 119 13.58 7.81 2.17
C VAL A 119 12.96 6.43 2.44
N SER A 120 11.65 6.29 2.26
CA SER A 120 10.93 5.03 2.38
C SER A 120 11.43 3.98 1.38
N PHE A 121 11.58 4.37 0.11
CA PHE A 121 12.14 3.54 -0.97
C PHE A 121 13.61 3.17 -0.71
N ALA A 122 14.43 4.10 -0.20
CA ALA A 122 15.80 3.83 0.20
C ALA A 122 15.86 2.84 1.39
N GLY A 123 14.98 2.99 2.39
CA GLY A 123 14.83 2.05 3.49
C GLY A 123 14.44 0.65 3.01
N ALA A 124 13.50 0.54 2.07
CA ALA A 124 13.09 -0.74 1.48
C ALA A 124 14.25 -1.45 0.75
N ILE A 125 15.07 -0.68 0.00
CA ILE A 125 16.30 -1.21 -0.61
C ILE A 125 17.31 -1.63 0.46
N MET A 126 17.47 -0.85 1.54
CA MET A 126 18.34 -1.23 2.66
C MET A 126 17.87 -2.50 3.36
N SER A 127 16.56 -2.69 3.60
CA SER A 127 16.01 -3.93 4.16
C SER A 127 16.24 -5.13 3.23
N CYS A 128 16.11 -4.95 1.91
CA CYS A 128 16.48 -5.97 0.93
C CYS A 128 17.97 -6.33 1.03
N ALA A 129 18.84 -5.31 1.08
CA ALA A 129 20.29 -5.49 1.14
C ALA A 129 20.77 -6.14 2.46
N THR A 130 20.20 -5.77 3.61
CA THR A 130 20.52 -6.41 4.90
C THR A 130 20.10 -7.87 4.89
N THR A 131 18.89 -8.20 4.42
CA THR A 131 18.43 -9.60 4.25
C THR A 131 19.37 -10.39 3.33
N LEU A 132 19.82 -9.83 2.20
CA LEU A 132 20.80 -10.49 1.33
C LEU A 132 22.17 -10.65 2.00
N MET A 133 22.61 -9.72 2.84
CA MET A 133 23.86 -9.84 3.60
C MET A 133 23.77 -10.90 4.72
N TYR A 134 22.62 -11.04 5.36
CA TYR A 134 22.33 -12.15 6.28
C TYR A 134 22.49 -13.50 5.57
N PHE A 135 21.91 -13.70 4.38
CA PHE A 135 22.05 -14.96 3.63
C PHE A 135 23.48 -15.34 3.24
N ASN A 136 24.36 -14.35 3.10
CA ASN A 136 25.73 -14.56 2.65
C ASN A 136 26.76 -14.51 3.81
N ASP A 137 26.31 -14.52 5.07
CA ASP A 137 27.15 -14.35 6.27
C ASP A 137 28.08 -13.11 6.19
N THR A 138 27.58 -12.01 5.62
CA THR A 138 28.34 -10.76 5.35
C THR A 138 27.82 -9.55 6.13
N ILE A 139 27.01 -9.78 7.17
CA ILE A 139 26.29 -8.74 7.93
C ILE A 139 27.21 -7.66 8.55
N ASP A 140 28.44 -8.04 8.94
CA ASP A 140 29.44 -7.13 9.53
C ASP A 140 29.78 -5.94 8.61
N ASN A 141 29.58 -6.08 7.29
CA ASN A 141 29.87 -5.03 6.30
C ASN A 141 28.88 -3.86 6.30
N ILE A 142 27.75 -3.97 7.01
CA ILE A 142 26.66 -2.98 6.95
C ILE A 142 26.51 -2.11 8.20
N ALA A 143 27.37 -2.30 9.20
CA ALA A 143 27.42 -1.47 10.40
C ALA A 143 27.56 0.04 10.02
N PRO A 144 26.78 0.94 10.63
CA PRO A 144 25.99 0.76 11.86
C PRO A 144 24.52 0.34 11.64
N PHE A 145 24.09 -0.01 10.42
CA PHE A 145 22.67 -0.29 10.15
C PHE A 145 22.27 -1.72 10.50
N SER A 146 21.11 -1.88 11.14
CA SER A 146 20.47 -3.17 11.41
C SER A 146 19.30 -3.42 10.45
N TYR A 147 18.81 -4.65 10.33
CA TYR A 147 17.60 -4.96 9.55
C TYR A 147 16.36 -4.23 10.11
N ASN A 148 16.19 -4.20 11.43
CA ASN A 148 15.09 -3.46 12.03
C ASN A 148 15.26 -1.94 11.83
N THR A 149 16.49 -1.43 11.83
CA THR A 149 16.80 -0.02 11.53
C THR A 149 16.40 0.33 10.10
N ALA A 150 16.78 -0.49 9.11
CA ALA A 150 16.41 -0.29 7.71
C ALA A 150 14.88 -0.37 7.53
N THR A 151 14.22 -1.31 8.21
CA THR A 151 12.77 -1.50 8.17
C THR A 151 12.02 -0.35 8.85
N ALA A 152 12.55 0.22 9.93
CA ALA A 152 12.04 1.45 10.53
C ALA A 152 12.23 2.66 9.60
N MET A 153 13.39 2.78 8.94
CA MET A 153 13.66 3.81 7.92
C MET A 153 12.74 3.70 6.69
N TRP A 154 12.27 2.50 6.36
CA TRP A 154 11.25 2.27 5.33
C TRP A 154 9.85 2.71 5.80
N LEU A 155 9.40 2.19 6.95
CA LEU A 155 8.00 2.24 7.38
C LEU A 155 7.60 3.57 8.06
N TRP A 156 8.50 4.24 8.80
CA TRP A 156 8.21 5.56 9.38
C TRP A 156 7.84 6.61 8.32
N PRO A 157 8.65 6.84 7.27
CA PRO A 157 8.30 7.81 6.24
C PRO A 157 7.15 7.36 5.34
N ALA A 158 6.88 6.05 5.19
CA ALA A 158 5.65 5.56 4.56
C ALA A 158 4.41 6.02 5.33
N ALA A 159 4.38 5.79 6.65
CA ALA A 159 3.29 6.23 7.52
C ALA A 159 3.12 7.76 7.50
N ILE A 160 4.23 8.52 7.52
CA ILE A 160 4.22 9.99 7.41
C ILE A 160 3.64 10.43 6.07
N ALA A 161 4.04 9.80 4.95
CA ALA A 161 3.51 10.11 3.62
C ALA A 161 2.00 9.86 3.55
N ASP A 162 1.51 8.73 4.06
CA ASP A 162 0.09 8.39 4.06
C ASP A 162 -0.75 9.35 4.93
N ILE A 163 -0.26 9.71 6.12
CA ILE A 163 -0.91 10.70 6.99
C ILE A 163 -0.97 12.07 6.31
N LEU A 164 0.10 12.50 5.64
CA LEU A 164 0.16 13.77 4.93
C LEU A 164 -0.76 13.81 3.70
N ILE A 165 -0.78 12.73 2.91
CA ILE A 165 -1.69 12.58 1.77
C ILE A 165 -3.15 12.63 2.27
N SER A 166 -3.46 11.92 3.35
CA SER A 166 -4.77 11.91 4.00
C SER A 166 -5.19 13.29 4.49
N ALA A 167 -4.31 14.00 5.21
CA ALA A 167 -4.57 15.34 5.73
C ALA A 167 -4.72 16.38 4.61
N CYS A 168 -3.94 16.27 3.53
CA CYS A 168 -4.04 17.12 2.36
C CYS A 168 -5.36 16.91 1.60
N LEU A 169 -5.77 15.65 1.41
CA LEU A 169 -7.05 15.29 0.81
C LEU A 169 -8.22 15.78 1.66
N TRP A 170 -8.19 15.54 2.98
CA TRP A 170 -9.18 16.06 3.93
C TRP A 170 -9.32 17.59 3.86
N SER A 171 -8.20 18.32 3.94
CA SER A 171 -8.18 19.79 3.86
C SER A 171 -8.74 20.30 2.52
N THR A 172 -8.31 19.67 1.42
CA THR A 172 -8.77 20.03 0.06
C THR A 172 -10.26 19.75 -0.16
N LEU A 173 -10.80 18.68 0.42
CA LEU A 173 -12.23 18.36 0.36
C LEU A 173 -13.03 19.29 1.27
N ARG A 174 -12.58 19.52 2.51
CA ARG A 174 -13.22 20.43 3.47
C ARG A 174 -13.34 21.86 2.93
N GLN A 175 -12.32 22.38 2.24
CA GLN A 175 -12.37 23.71 1.61
C GLN A 175 -13.36 23.82 0.44
N ARG A 176 -13.80 22.70 -0.15
CA ARG A 176 -14.82 22.67 -1.22
C ARG A 176 -16.25 22.55 -0.70
N ILE A 177 -16.44 22.10 0.53
CA ILE A 177 -17.73 22.05 1.22
C ILE A 177 -18.06 23.48 1.66
N GLN A 178 -18.64 24.26 0.75
CA GLN A 178 -18.99 25.68 0.96
C GLN A 178 -20.51 25.91 1.06
N GLY A 179 -21.32 24.85 1.21
CA GLY A 179 -22.75 24.98 1.44
C GLY A 179 -23.60 25.26 0.19
N TYR A 180 -23.03 25.13 -1.01
CA TYR A 180 -23.73 25.44 -2.26
C TYR A 180 -24.88 24.47 -2.59
N ASP A 181 -24.78 23.20 -2.19
CA ASP A 181 -25.85 22.19 -2.34
C ASP A 181 -25.70 21.08 -1.29
N HIS A 182 -26.78 20.81 -0.55
CA HIS A 182 -26.82 19.80 0.50
C HIS A 182 -26.59 18.36 -0.05
N ARG A 183 -26.93 18.07 -1.30
CA ARG A 183 -26.66 16.75 -1.90
C ARG A 183 -25.17 16.58 -2.20
N THR A 184 -24.57 17.56 -2.88
CA THR A 184 -23.13 17.61 -3.17
C THR A 184 -22.28 17.57 -1.89
N ASP A 185 -22.65 18.34 -0.87
CA ASP A 185 -21.94 18.34 0.42
C ASP A 185 -22.03 16.99 1.15
N SER A 186 -23.17 16.29 1.08
CA SER A 186 -23.32 14.94 1.64
C SER A 186 -22.41 13.93 0.95
N LEU A 187 -22.35 13.95 -0.38
CA LEU A 187 -21.48 13.10 -1.18
C LEU A 187 -20.00 13.38 -0.89
N LEU A 188 -19.59 14.66 -0.83
CA LEU A 188 -18.22 15.04 -0.46
C LEU A 188 -17.84 14.55 0.94
N ARG A 189 -18.75 14.59 1.91
CA ARG A 189 -18.52 14.05 3.27
C ARG A 189 -18.38 12.53 3.27
N MET A 190 -19.23 11.80 2.54
CA MET A 190 -19.14 10.35 2.40
C MET A 190 -17.80 9.94 1.76
N LEU A 191 -17.44 10.59 0.66
CA LEU A 191 -16.20 10.38 -0.07
C LEU A 191 -14.96 10.63 0.80
N MET A 192 -14.96 11.76 1.51
CA MET A 192 -13.92 12.13 2.46
C MET A 192 -13.77 11.09 3.58
N HIS A 193 -14.87 10.57 4.11
CA HIS A 193 -14.84 9.52 5.14
C HIS A 193 -14.34 8.18 4.61
N THR A 194 -14.75 7.78 3.39
CA THR A 194 -14.29 6.54 2.75
C THR A 194 -12.82 6.60 2.39
N THR A 195 -12.33 7.70 1.80
CA THR A 195 -10.91 7.89 1.47
C THR A 195 -10.03 7.94 2.73
N LEU A 196 -10.48 8.61 3.80
CA LEU A 196 -9.79 8.58 5.09
C LEU A 196 -9.73 7.17 5.69
N LYS A 197 -10.82 6.39 5.62
CA LYS A 197 -10.81 5.00 6.10
C LYS A 197 -9.75 4.17 5.38
N THR A 198 -9.69 4.22 4.04
CA THR A 198 -8.71 3.42 3.29
C THR A 198 -7.26 3.82 3.57
N ALA A 199 -6.96 5.11 3.70
CA ALA A 199 -5.61 5.59 3.99
C ALA A 199 -5.23 5.48 5.48
N ALA A 200 -6.22 5.41 6.38
CA ALA A 200 -5.98 5.08 7.79
C ALA A 200 -5.45 3.65 7.94
N TYR A 201 -5.94 2.68 7.16
CA TYR A 201 -5.44 1.31 7.25
C TYR A 201 -3.97 1.18 6.82
N THR A 202 -3.53 1.83 5.74
CA THR A 202 -2.11 1.84 5.36
C THR A 202 -1.26 2.56 6.42
N SER A 203 -1.71 3.75 6.87
CA SER A 203 -1.03 4.52 7.92
C SER A 203 -0.85 3.73 9.22
N ILE A 204 -1.90 3.05 9.69
CA ILE A 204 -1.87 2.26 10.94
C ILE A 204 -0.94 1.07 10.81
N MET A 205 -0.98 0.35 9.68
CA MET A 205 -0.12 -0.81 9.44
C MET A 205 1.36 -0.39 9.34
N ALA A 206 1.67 0.65 8.54
CA ALA A 206 3.03 1.18 8.45
C ALA A 206 3.54 1.71 9.80
N LEU A 207 2.70 2.45 10.55
CA LEU A 207 3.05 2.97 11.88
C LEU A 207 3.30 1.85 12.89
N ALA A 208 2.46 0.81 12.91
CA ALA A 208 2.62 -0.33 13.81
C ALA A 208 3.90 -1.13 13.48
N GLY A 209 4.15 -1.40 12.19
CA GLY A 209 5.38 -2.06 11.75
C GLY A 209 6.63 -1.24 12.09
N ALA A 210 6.60 0.07 11.87
CA ALA A 210 7.69 0.99 12.22
C ALA A 210 7.95 1.05 13.73
N ALA A 211 6.88 1.16 14.54
CA ALA A 211 6.98 1.20 16.00
C ALA A 211 7.54 -0.10 16.57
N VAL A 212 7.09 -1.26 16.07
CA VAL A 212 7.63 -2.56 16.47
C VAL A 212 9.09 -2.69 16.05
N ALA A 213 9.45 -2.39 14.79
CA ALA A 213 10.83 -2.45 14.32
C ALA A 213 11.76 -1.52 15.12
N THR A 214 11.28 -0.35 15.56
CA THR A 214 12.08 0.57 16.40
C THR A 214 12.23 0.08 17.85
N ALA A 215 11.33 -0.81 18.31
CA ALA A 215 11.27 -1.27 19.69
C ALA A 215 11.84 -2.68 19.91
N THR A 216 12.27 -3.39 18.86
CA THR A 216 12.83 -4.74 18.95
C THR A 216 14.25 -4.78 18.39
N ASP A 217 15.13 -5.54 19.07
CA ASP A 217 16.47 -5.84 18.55
C ASP A 217 16.41 -6.93 17.47
N ASP A 218 17.28 -6.86 16.48
CA ASP A 218 17.40 -7.84 15.37
C ASP A 218 17.54 -9.29 15.87
N ILE A 219 18.25 -9.49 16.99
CA ILE A 219 18.55 -10.81 17.59
C ILE A 219 17.34 -11.37 18.38
N SER A 220 16.32 -10.56 18.65
CA SER A 220 15.15 -10.99 19.42
C SER A 220 14.19 -11.85 18.58
N THR A 221 13.49 -12.79 19.22
CA THR A 221 12.36 -13.52 18.59
C THR A 221 11.28 -12.60 18.01
N TYR A 222 11.26 -11.33 18.42
CA TYR A 222 10.30 -10.32 18.00
C TYR A 222 10.74 -9.50 16.77
N SER A 223 11.96 -9.70 16.23
CA SER A 223 12.45 -9.02 15.02
C SER A 223 11.60 -9.31 13.77
N LEU A 224 10.89 -10.44 13.74
CA LEU A 224 9.97 -10.79 12.65
C LEU A 224 8.55 -10.23 12.83
N VAL A 225 8.19 -9.67 13.99
CA VAL A 225 6.84 -9.11 14.23
C VAL A 225 6.44 -7.98 13.26
N PRO A 226 7.34 -7.09 12.77
CA PRO A 226 7.02 -6.11 11.73
C PRO A 226 6.43 -6.71 10.44
N TRP A 227 6.74 -7.96 10.11
CA TRP A 227 6.24 -8.64 8.91
C TRP A 227 4.71 -8.75 8.91
N ALA A 228 4.10 -8.97 10.08
CA ALA A 228 2.64 -9.00 10.21
C ALA A 228 1.96 -7.69 9.77
N PHE A 229 2.71 -6.59 9.81
CA PHE A 229 2.23 -5.25 9.51
C PHE A 229 2.61 -4.76 8.11
N PHE A 230 3.83 -5.03 7.62
CA PHE A 230 4.21 -4.58 6.28
C PHE A 230 3.76 -5.52 5.15
N VAL A 231 3.66 -6.84 5.37
CA VAL A 231 3.27 -7.80 4.32
C VAL A 231 1.88 -7.50 3.70
N PRO A 232 0.88 -7.01 4.46
CA PRO A 232 -0.41 -6.57 3.88
C PRO A 232 -0.38 -5.24 3.11
N LEU A 233 0.66 -4.40 3.26
CA LEU A 233 0.66 -3.02 2.74
C LEU A 233 0.41 -2.92 1.22
N PRO A 234 1.02 -3.74 0.34
CA PRO A 234 0.79 -3.64 -1.10
C PRO A 234 -0.67 -3.81 -1.50
N ALA A 235 -1.40 -4.72 -0.82
CA ALA A 235 -2.83 -4.91 -1.06
C ALA A 235 -3.65 -3.72 -0.54
N CYS A 236 -3.29 -3.16 0.63
CA CYS A 236 -3.90 -1.93 1.14
C CYS A 236 -3.71 -0.74 0.20
N TYR A 237 -2.50 -0.52 -0.32
CA TYR A 237 -2.20 0.51 -1.31
C TYR A 237 -3.00 0.32 -2.61
N ALA A 238 -3.03 -0.92 -3.12
CA ALA A 238 -3.78 -1.26 -4.33
C ALA A 238 -5.31 -1.07 -4.16
N LEU A 239 -5.88 -1.39 -2.99
CA LEU A 239 -7.29 -1.11 -2.65
C LEU A 239 -7.59 0.38 -2.46
N SER A 240 -6.66 1.15 -1.88
CA SER A 240 -6.78 2.59 -1.71
C SER A 240 -6.84 3.32 -3.06
N LEU A 241 -6.05 2.86 -4.05
CA LEU A 241 -6.08 3.34 -5.43
C LEU A 241 -7.46 3.13 -6.08
N TYR A 242 -8.02 1.92 -6.00
CA TYR A 242 -9.34 1.61 -6.58
C TYR A 242 -10.50 2.32 -5.89
N THR A 243 -10.41 2.48 -4.58
CA THR A 243 -11.37 3.27 -3.80
C THR A 243 -11.36 4.71 -4.27
N THR A 244 -10.17 5.34 -4.35
CA THR A 244 -9.99 6.71 -4.82
C THR A 244 -10.53 6.93 -6.24
N MET A 245 -10.35 5.97 -7.15
CA MET A 245 -10.92 6.05 -8.50
C MET A 245 -12.44 5.87 -8.54
N SER A 246 -12.98 4.93 -7.76
CA SER A 246 -14.43 4.65 -7.71
C SER A 246 -15.19 5.84 -7.13
N SER A 247 -14.63 6.45 -6.09
CA SER A 247 -15.08 7.72 -5.50
C SER A 247 -15.16 8.87 -6.53
N ARG A 248 -14.18 9.01 -7.43
CA ARG A 248 -14.24 10.04 -8.50
C ARG A 248 -15.38 9.79 -9.50
N LYS A 249 -15.58 8.53 -9.91
CA LYS A 249 -16.67 8.14 -10.82
C LYS A 249 -18.05 8.50 -10.25
N GLU A 250 -18.25 8.28 -8.96
CA GLU A 250 -19.52 8.59 -8.29
C GLU A 250 -19.81 10.10 -8.34
N ILE A 251 -18.82 10.95 -8.02
CA ILE A 251 -18.94 12.41 -8.18
C ILE A 251 -19.28 12.79 -9.64
N GLU A 252 -18.58 12.25 -10.63
CA GLU A 252 -18.83 12.56 -12.05
C GLU A 252 -20.27 12.24 -12.46
N HIS A 253 -20.82 11.11 -11.99
CA HIS A 253 -22.21 10.71 -12.28
C HIS A 253 -23.24 11.65 -11.65
N TYR A 254 -22.96 12.17 -10.44
CA TYR A 254 -23.86 13.11 -9.76
C TYR A 254 -23.77 14.55 -10.30
N LEU A 255 -22.59 14.99 -10.75
CA LEU A 255 -22.40 16.33 -11.34
C LEU A 255 -22.91 16.44 -12.78
N TYR A 256 -22.84 15.35 -13.54
CA TYR A 256 -23.33 15.27 -14.92
C TYR A 256 -24.34 14.13 -15.04
N PRO A 257 -25.54 14.26 -14.44
CA PRO A 257 -26.60 13.29 -14.62
C PRO A 257 -26.91 13.19 -16.11
N THR A 258 -26.77 11.97 -16.66
CA THR A 258 -27.07 11.71 -18.07
C THR A 258 -28.49 12.22 -18.35
N PRO A 259 -28.71 13.10 -19.35
CA PRO A 259 -30.05 13.63 -19.59
C PRO A 259 -31.00 12.47 -19.84
N THR A 260 -31.97 12.30 -18.94
CA THR A 260 -33.02 11.31 -19.11
C THR A 260 -33.71 11.61 -20.42
N ALA A 261 -33.57 10.69 -21.38
CA ALA A 261 -34.24 10.81 -22.67
C ALA A 261 -35.72 11.05 -22.42
N THR A 262 -36.18 12.25 -22.75
CA THR A 262 -37.57 12.63 -22.57
C THR A 262 -38.39 11.60 -23.35
N PRO A 263 -39.34 10.89 -22.72
CA PRO A 263 -40.12 9.88 -23.43
C PRO A 263 -40.82 10.61 -24.57
N SER A 264 -40.42 10.30 -25.80
CA SER A 264 -41.01 10.87 -26.99
C SER A 264 -42.47 10.47 -26.98
N MET A 265 -43.36 11.43 -26.74
CA MET A 265 -44.80 11.21 -26.87
C MET A 265 -45.08 10.79 -28.31
N GLN A 266 -45.24 9.49 -28.52
CA GLN A 266 -45.79 8.96 -29.75
C GLN A 266 -47.23 9.47 -29.84
N ARG A 267 -47.48 10.32 -30.84
CA ARG A 267 -48.80 10.66 -31.34
C ARG A 267 -49.16 9.70 -32.46
#